data_AF-A0A9E1E963-F1
#
_entry.id   AF-A0A9E1E963-F1
#
_cell.length_a   1.000
_cell.length_b   1.000
_cell.length_c   1.000
_cell.angle_alpha   90.00
_cell.angle_beta   90.00
_cell.angle_gamma   90.00
#
_symmetry.space_group_name_H-M   'P 1'
#
loop_
_entity.id
_entity.type
_entity.pdbx_description
1 polymer ?
#
loop_
_entity_poly.entity_id
_entity_poly.type
_entity_poly.pdbx_seq_one_letter_code
_entity_poly.pdbx_strand_id
1 'polypeptide(L)'
;MAQSLKNSRTKENLMKAFAGESQARNRYTFGAELARRQGLYAVEKIFLFTAEQERAHAERFYGLLKEMTGETIEIQGGYPIDDNEQIVAALKAAQHNEFEEADDVYQAFGETAKEEGFLEVASAFFQIAEVEKLHGRRFAKIARLLEDGSYFRAANEGKWMCLNCGHIHSGEKAPDICPLCRHERGYFIPLSLAPYTGALAGSEKED
;
A
#
# COMPACT_ATOMS: atom_id res chain seq x y z
N MET A 1 -12.37 21.75 28.50
CA MET A 1 -13.64 21.64 27.76
C MET A 1 -13.29 20.96 26.45
N ALA A 2 -13.85 19.79 26.14
CA ALA A 2 -13.56 19.13 24.86
C ALA A 2 -14.08 20.00 23.71
N GLN A 3 -13.25 20.24 22.69
CA GLN A 3 -13.63 20.98 21.48
C GLN A 3 -14.75 20.19 20.77
N SER A 4 -15.76 20.87 20.24
CA SER A 4 -16.77 20.21 19.40
C SER A 4 -16.18 19.86 18.03
N LEU A 5 -16.35 18.61 17.58
CA LEU A 5 -15.85 18.14 16.28
C LEU A 5 -16.37 19.01 15.12
N LYS A 6 -17.64 19.46 15.19
CA LYS A 6 -18.29 20.26 14.15
C LYS A 6 -17.51 21.54 13.79
N ASN A 7 -16.86 22.16 14.76
CA ASN A 7 -16.12 23.42 14.61
C ASN A 7 -14.60 23.23 14.71
N SER A 8 -14.12 22.03 14.42
CA SER A 8 -12.70 21.65 14.55
C SER A 8 -12.01 21.54 13.19
N ARG A 9 -10.69 21.74 13.17
CA ARG A 9 -9.86 21.40 11.99
C ARG A 9 -9.76 19.88 11.83
N THR A 10 -9.83 19.13 12.93
CA THR A 10 -9.83 17.67 12.93
C THR A 10 -10.91 17.06 12.03
N LYS A 11 -12.12 17.63 12.03
CA LYS A 11 -13.20 17.21 11.12
C LYS A 11 -12.81 17.35 9.64
N GLU A 12 -12.21 18.47 9.27
CA GLU A 12 -11.76 18.70 7.90
C GLU A 12 -10.62 17.74 7.52
N ASN A 13 -9.68 17.51 8.44
CA ASN A 13 -8.56 16.59 8.24
C ASN A 13 -9.04 15.14 8.06
N LEU A 14 -10.01 14.69 8.87
CA LEU A 14 -10.66 13.38 8.69
C LEU A 14 -11.32 13.24 7.32
N MET A 15 -12.00 14.29 6.85
CA MET A 15 -12.65 14.27 5.54
C MET A 15 -11.64 14.32 4.38
N LYS A 16 -10.53 15.08 4.53
CA LYS A 16 -9.41 15.09 3.58
C LYS A 16 -8.74 13.73 3.49
N ALA A 17 -8.48 13.09 4.64
CA ALA A 17 -7.90 11.74 4.69
C ALA A 17 -8.82 10.72 4.02
N PHE A 18 -10.12 10.74 4.33
CA PHE A 18 -11.10 9.89 3.64
C PHE A 18 -11.08 10.09 2.10
N ALA A 19 -10.99 11.33 1.64
CA ALA A 19 -10.90 11.63 0.21
C ALA A 19 -9.57 11.18 -0.41
N GLY A 20 -8.46 11.30 0.31
CA GLY A 20 -7.13 10.81 -0.09
C GLY A 20 -7.13 9.30 -0.24
N GLU A 21 -7.50 8.57 0.81
CA GLU A 21 -7.58 7.10 0.86
C GLU A 21 -8.52 6.53 -0.22
N SER A 22 -9.66 7.19 -0.44
CA SER A 22 -10.61 6.79 -1.49
C SER A 22 -10.00 6.90 -2.89
N GLN A 23 -9.12 7.88 -3.11
CA GLN A 23 -8.41 8.04 -4.37
C GLN A 23 -7.18 7.13 -4.46
N ALA A 24 -6.43 6.93 -3.37
CA ALA A 24 -5.32 5.99 -3.29
C ALA A 24 -5.77 4.57 -3.64
N ARG A 25 -6.87 4.10 -3.02
CA ARG A 25 -7.52 2.84 -3.38
C ARG A 25 -7.74 2.69 -4.88
N ASN A 26 -8.32 3.70 -5.53
CA ASN A 26 -8.60 3.65 -6.97
C ASN A 26 -7.31 3.67 -7.81
N ARG A 27 -6.33 4.53 -7.47
CA ARG A 27 -5.01 4.53 -8.14
C ARG A 27 -4.33 3.16 -8.03
N TYR A 28 -4.43 2.49 -6.88
CA TYR A 28 -3.88 1.15 -6.70
C TYR A 28 -4.63 0.09 -7.50
N THR A 29 -5.96 0.19 -7.65
CA THR A 29 -6.67 -0.69 -8.58
C THR A 29 -6.25 -0.47 -10.04
N PHE A 30 -5.95 0.76 -10.46
CA PHE A 30 -5.43 1.04 -11.80
C PHE A 30 -4.00 0.48 -11.97
N GLY A 31 -3.16 0.62 -10.95
CA GLY A 31 -1.83 0.00 -10.88
C GLY A 31 -1.90 -1.53 -10.98
N ALA A 32 -2.90 -2.15 -10.34
CA ALA A 32 -3.16 -3.58 -10.46
C ALA A 32 -3.51 -3.99 -11.90
N GLU A 33 -4.40 -3.25 -12.55
CA GLU A 33 -4.74 -3.49 -13.95
C GLU A 33 -3.53 -3.33 -14.89
N LEU A 34 -2.70 -2.33 -14.64
CA LEU A 34 -1.45 -2.12 -15.37
C LEU A 34 -0.51 -3.33 -15.20
N ALA A 35 -0.30 -3.78 -13.96
CA ALA A 35 0.51 -4.96 -13.66
C ALA A 35 0.00 -6.20 -14.41
N ARG A 36 -1.33 -6.42 -14.39
CA ARG A 36 -1.97 -7.51 -15.12
C ARG A 36 -1.73 -7.44 -16.62
N ARG A 37 -1.88 -6.26 -17.24
CA ARG A 37 -1.61 -6.05 -18.68
C ARG A 37 -0.17 -6.35 -19.06
N GLN A 38 0.77 -6.13 -18.14
CA GLN A 38 2.20 -6.43 -18.31
C GLN A 38 2.59 -7.86 -17.87
N GLY A 39 1.61 -8.71 -17.55
CA GLY A 39 1.86 -10.10 -17.15
C GLY A 39 2.50 -10.23 -15.76
N LEU A 40 2.36 -9.25 -14.88
CA LEU A 40 2.91 -9.25 -13.51
C LEU A 40 1.80 -9.52 -12.48
N TYR A 41 1.18 -10.70 -12.54
CA TYR A 41 0.03 -11.08 -11.70
C TYR A 41 0.33 -11.10 -10.20
N ALA A 42 1.58 -11.33 -9.80
CA ALA A 42 1.97 -11.21 -8.40
C ALA A 42 1.94 -9.74 -7.92
N VAL A 43 2.43 -8.81 -8.75
CA VAL A 43 2.42 -7.38 -8.45
C VAL A 43 0.99 -6.83 -8.46
N GLU A 44 0.14 -7.33 -9.37
CA GLU A 44 -1.30 -7.06 -9.36
C GLU A 44 -1.92 -7.36 -7.99
N LYS A 45 -1.67 -8.56 -7.44
CA LYS A 45 -2.22 -8.97 -6.14
C LYS A 45 -1.74 -8.06 -5.01
N ILE A 46 -0.51 -7.54 -5.09
CA ILE A 46 0.04 -6.63 -4.08
C ILE A 46 -0.68 -5.28 -4.13
N PHE A 47 -0.89 -4.73 -5.33
CA PHE A 47 -1.69 -3.51 -5.49
C PHE A 47 -3.11 -3.68 -4.97
N LEU A 48 -3.80 -4.77 -5.33
CA LEU A 48 -5.16 -5.04 -4.85
C LEU A 48 -5.21 -5.26 -3.34
N PHE A 49 -4.19 -5.92 -2.76
CA PHE A 49 -4.08 -6.08 -1.31
C PHE A 49 -3.98 -4.72 -0.63
N THR A 50 -3.09 -3.85 -1.12
CA THR A 50 -2.90 -2.48 -0.61
C THR A 50 -4.19 -1.65 -0.76
N ALA A 51 -4.84 -1.71 -1.92
CA ALA A 51 -6.10 -1.01 -2.17
C ALA A 51 -7.23 -1.38 -1.18
N GLU A 52 -7.28 -2.64 -0.71
CA GLU A 52 -8.25 -3.05 0.31
C GLU A 52 -7.84 -2.60 1.73
N GLN A 53 -6.54 -2.36 1.98
CA GLN A 53 -6.08 -1.71 3.21
C GLN A 53 -6.48 -0.22 3.21
N GLU A 54 -6.30 0.50 2.10
CA GLU A 54 -6.77 1.90 1.97
C GLU A 54 -8.28 2.02 2.12
N ARG A 55 -9.04 1.02 1.63
CA ARG A 55 -10.48 0.95 1.89
C ARG A 55 -10.78 0.90 3.38
N ALA A 56 -10.00 0.15 4.15
CA ALA A 56 -10.18 0.03 5.60
C ALA A 56 -9.74 1.31 6.34
N HIS A 57 -8.68 1.98 5.88
CA HIS A 57 -8.26 3.29 6.40
C HIS A 57 -9.34 4.35 6.15
N ALA A 58 -9.86 4.43 4.92
CA ALA A 58 -10.97 5.29 4.55
C ALA A 58 -12.20 5.03 5.44
N GLU A 59 -12.58 3.76 5.61
CA GLU A 59 -13.70 3.36 6.48
C GLU A 59 -13.47 3.79 7.93
N ARG A 60 -12.24 3.68 8.45
CA ARG A 60 -11.89 4.12 9.79
C ARG A 60 -12.01 5.65 9.95
N PHE A 61 -11.45 6.43 9.03
CA PHE A 61 -11.56 7.89 9.08
C PHE A 61 -13.01 8.37 8.94
N TYR A 62 -13.77 7.76 8.02
CA TYR A 62 -15.18 8.08 7.84
C TYR A 62 -16.01 7.71 9.08
N GLY A 63 -15.70 6.58 9.73
CA GLY A 63 -16.35 6.18 10.99
C GLY A 63 -16.12 7.16 12.14
N LEU A 64 -14.96 7.84 12.18
CA LEU A 64 -14.66 8.90 13.15
C LEU A 64 -15.45 10.20 12.90
N LEU A 65 -16.11 10.33 11.74
CA LEU A 65 -17.03 11.42 11.42
C LEU A 65 -18.50 11.11 11.74
N LYS A 66 -18.80 10.02 12.46
CA LYS A 66 -20.19 9.59 12.72
C LYS A 66 -21.08 10.69 13.34
N GLU A 67 -20.54 11.56 14.19
CA GLU A 67 -21.28 12.69 14.76
C GLU A 67 -21.72 13.74 13.72
N MET A 68 -21.09 13.72 12.54
CA MET A 68 -21.40 14.59 11.39
C MET A 68 -22.40 13.96 10.42
N THR A 69 -23.07 12.86 10.79
CA THR A 69 -24.04 12.18 9.91
C THR A 69 -25.14 13.14 9.46
N GLY A 70 -25.34 13.23 8.13
CA GLY A 70 -26.34 14.12 7.52
C GLY A 70 -25.83 15.53 7.21
N GLU A 71 -24.61 15.86 7.61
CA GLU A 71 -23.95 17.12 7.28
C GLU A 71 -23.11 16.99 6.01
N THR A 72 -22.85 18.12 5.34
CA THR A 72 -21.86 18.22 4.27
C THR A 72 -20.61 18.91 4.79
N ILE A 73 -19.46 18.27 4.63
CA ILE A 73 -18.16 18.82 5.03
C ILE A 73 -17.44 19.27 3.76
N GLU A 74 -17.26 20.58 3.61
CA GLU A 74 -16.48 21.15 2.51
C GLU A 74 -14.99 21.04 2.85
N ILE A 75 -14.19 20.57 1.89
CA ILE A 75 -12.74 20.45 2.00
C ILE A 75 -12.07 20.99 0.74
N GLN A 76 -10.83 21.45 0.87
CA GLN A 76 -9.93 21.79 -0.23
C GLN A 76 -8.66 20.96 -0.12
N GLY A 77 -8.23 20.37 -1.23
CA GLY A 77 -7.03 19.53 -1.31
C GLY A 77 -6.51 19.43 -2.75
N GLY A 78 -5.20 19.27 -2.89
CA GLY A 78 -4.57 18.83 -4.14
C GLY A 78 -4.48 17.31 -4.15
N TYR A 79 -4.58 16.71 -5.35
CA TYR A 79 -4.49 15.26 -5.50
C TYR A 79 -3.61 14.93 -6.71
N PRO A 80 -2.73 13.92 -6.61
CA PRO A 80 -1.81 13.57 -7.68
C PRO A 80 -2.55 12.91 -8.84
N ILE A 81 -2.06 13.18 -10.06
CA ILE A 81 -2.49 12.52 -11.30
C ILE A 81 -1.33 11.66 -11.79
N ASP A 82 -1.41 10.37 -11.48
CA ASP A 82 -0.34 9.39 -11.73
C ASP A 82 -0.71 8.44 -12.88
N ASP A 83 -0.86 8.96 -14.10
CA ASP A 83 -1.16 8.16 -15.29
C ASP A 83 0.13 7.55 -15.89
N ASN A 84 0.59 6.47 -15.28
CA ASN A 84 1.83 5.81 -15.64
C ASN A 84 1.61 4.66 -16.62
N GLU A 85 2.38 4.60 -17.71
CA GLU A 85 2.34 3.48 -18.66
C GLU A 85 3.24 2.30 -18.25
N GLN A 86 4.20 2.52 -17.35
CA GLN A 86 5.17 1.53 -16.91
C GLN A 86 4.95 1.17 -15.44
N ILE A 87 4.95 -0.14 -15.14
CA ILE A 87 4.66 -0.63 -13.78
C ILE A 87 5.65 -0.10 -12.73
N VAL A 88 6.92 0.04 -13.09
CA VAL A 88 7.96 0.60 -12.21
C VAL A 88 7.64 2.05 -11.86
N ALA A 89 7.21 2.85 -12.82
CA ALA A 89 6.83 4.24 -12.59
C ALA A 89 5.60 4.34 -11.69
N ALA A 90 4.59 3.48 -11.91
CA ALA A 90 3.42 3.38 -11.05
C ALA A 90 3.78 2.98 -9.60
N LEU A 91 4.71 2.03 -9.40
CA LEU A 91 5.19 1.63 -8.08
C LEU A 91 5.96 2.77 -7.39
N LYS A 92 6.73 3.56 -8.13
CA LYS A 92 7.45 4.73 -7.59
C LYS A 92 6.51 5.87 -7.21
N ALA A 93 5.48 6.11 -8.02
CA ALA A 93 4.44 7.08 -7.69
C ALA A 93 3.69 6.64 -6.41
N ALA A 94 3.28 5.37 -6.33
CA ALA A 94 2.67 4.82 -5.12
C ALA A 94 3.60 4.95 -3.90
N GLN A 95 4.88 4.57 -4.03
CA GLN A 95 5.88 4.76 -2.98
C GLN A 95 5.94 6.23 -2.49
N HIS A 96 6.01 7.19 -3.42
CA HIS A 96 6.10 8.60 -3.06
C HIS A 96 4.88 9.07 -2.28
N ASN A 97 3.69 8.75 -2.78
CA ASN A 97 2.42 9.15 -2.17
C ASN A 97 2.27 8.56 -0.75
N GLU A 98 2.61 7.28 -0.57
CA GLU A 98 2.58 6.61 0.75
C GLU A 98 3.50 7.29 1.77
N PHE A 99 4.69 7.72 1.35
CA PHE A 99 5.60 8.44 2.25
C PHE A 99 5.14 9.87 2.56
N GLU A 100 4.58 10.58 1.59
CA GLU A 100 3.97 11.90 1.82
C GLU A 100 2.82 11.81 2.84
N GLU A 101 1.95 10.80 2.70
CA GLU A 101 0.87 10.54 3.64
C GLU A 101 1.41 10.20 5.04
N ALA A 102 2.38 9.30 5.12
CA ALA A 102 2.95 8.82 6.37
C ALA A 102 3.77 9.85 7.17
N ASP A 103 4.64 10.58 6.49
CA ASP A 103 5.68 11.40 7.12
C ASP A 103 5.22 12.84 7.34
N ASP A 104 4.34 13.35 6.48
CA ASP A 104 3.90 14.75 6.51
C ASP A 104 2.42 14.87 6.87
N VAL A 105 1.52 14.32 6.03
CA VAL A 105 0.08 14.60 6.11
C VAL A 105 -0.53 14.04 7.39
N TYR A 106 -0.38 12.74 7.66
CA TYR A 106 -1.01 12.10 8.82
C TYR A 106 -0.35 12.45 10.14
N GLN A 107 0.95 12.78 10.16
CA GLN A 107 1.57 13.35 11.35
C GLN A 107 0.94 14.70 11.71
N ALA A 108 0.81 15.60 10.74
CA ALA A 108 0.21 16.92 10.96
C ALA A 108 -1.27 16.82 11.37
N PHE A 109 -2.03 15.90 10.76
CA PHE A 109 -3.43 15.66 11.12
C PHE A 109 -3.58 15.07 12.52
N GLY A 110 -2.71 14.13 12.89
CA GLY A 110 -2.66 13.52 14.21
C GLY A 110 -2.33 14.53 15.32
N GLU A 111 -1.32 15.39 15.11
CA GLU A 111 -0.99 16.45 16.07
C GLU A 111 -2.11 17.48 16.20
N THR A 112 -2.76 17.88 15.10
CA THR A 112 -3.94 18.76 15.14
C THR A 112 -5.06 18.14 15.99
N ALA A 113 -5.34 16.85 15.80
CA ALA A 113 -6.37 16.14 16.56
C ALA A 113 -6.03 16.07 18.05
N LYS A 114 -4.76 15.86 18.38
CA LYS A 114 -4.27 15.84 19.77
C LYS A 114 -4.36 17.21 20.43
N GLU A 115 -3.97 18.27 19.74
CA GLU A 115 -4.11 19.67 20.19
C GLU A 115 -5.58 20.02 20.50
N GLU A 116 -6.50 19.58 19.65
CA GLU A 116 -7.94 19.82 19.80
C GLU A 116 -8.64 18.85 20.78
N GLY A 117 -7.89 17.87 21.31
CA GLY A 117 -8.36 16.93 22.35
C GLY A 117 -9.03 15.64 21.83
N PHE A 118 -8.98 15.37 20.54
CA PHE A 118 -9.52 14.17 19.89
C PHE A 118 -8.49 13.03 19.88
N LEU A 119 -8.18 12.49 21.07
CA LEU A 119 -7.10 11.50 21.23
C LEU A 119 -7.30 10.21 20.41
N GLU A 120 -8.54 9.77 20.21
CA GLU A 120 -8.84 8.60 19.37
C GLU A 120 -8.50 8.88 17.90
N VAL A 121 -8.84 10.08 17.40
CA VAL A 121 -8.54 10.49 16.03
C VAL A 121 -7.04 10.63 15.83
N ALA A 122 -6.34 11.26 16.78
CA ALA A 122 -4.89 11.37 16.75
C ALA A 122 -4.22 9.99 16.69
N SER A 123 -4.67 9.06 17.55
CA SER A 123 -4.17 7.68 17.55
C SER A 123 -4.43 6.98 16.22
N ALA A 124 -5.58 7.19 15.58
CA ALA A 124 -5.89 6.60 14.28
C ALA A 124 -4.92 7.11 13.21
N PHE A 125 -4.70 8.42 13.11
CA PHE A 125 -3.75 9.00 12.15
C PHE A 125 -2.33 8.47 12.34
N PHE A 126 -1.81 8.47 13.57
CA PHE A 126 -0.44 7.99 13.81
C PHE A 126 -0.27 6.50 13.51
N GLN A 127 -1.27 5.67 13.84
CA GLN A 127 -1.17 4.22 13.58
C GLN A 127 -1.31 3.90 12.09
N ILE A 128 -2.20 4.58 11.37
CA ILE A 128 -2.36 4.43 9.93
C ILE A 128 -1.09 4.92 9.21
N ALA A 129 -0.48 6.04 9.64
CA ALA A 129 0.79 6.51 9.11
C ALA A 129 1.92 5.46 9.18
N GLU A 130 1.98 4.65 10.24
CA GLU A 130 2.97 3.56 10.33
C GLU A 130 2.67 2.42 9.34
N VAL A 131 1.41 2.20 8.99
CA VAL A 131 1.01 1.26 7.94
C VAL A 131 1.40 1.79 6.56
N GLU A 132 1.19 3.08 6.29
CA GLU A 132 1.58 3.70 5.01
C GLU A 132 3.10 3.65 4.79
N LYS A 133 3.91 3.80 5.84
CA LYS A 133 5.36 3.55 5.74
C LYS A 133 5.67 2.14 5.26
N LEU A 134 4.91 1.15 5.72
CA LEU A 134 5.08 -0.24 5.29
C LEU A 134 4.65 -0.42 3.83
N HIS A 135 3.56 0.22 3.41
CA HIS A 135 3.13 0.24 2.01
C HIS A 135 4.19 0.87 1.10
N GLY A 136 4.69 2.06 1.45
CA GLY A 136 5.76 2.75 0.73
C GLY A 136 7.03 1.91 0.61
N ARG A 137 7.48 1.28 1.71
CA ARG A 137 8.63 0.36 1.69
C ARG A 137 8.40 -0.86 0.81
N ARG A 138 7.20 -1.44 0.83
CA ARG A 138 6.81 -2.58 -0.02
C ARG A 138 6.88 -2.20 -1.49
N PHE A 139 6.28 -1.09 -1.89
CA PHE A 139 6.33 -0.60 -3.27
C PHE A 139 7.76 -0.25 -3.70
N ALA A 140 8.54 0.42 -2.85
CA ALA A 140 9.94 0.72 -3.10
C ALA A 140 10.78 -0.53 -3.38
N LYS A 141 10.61 -1.58 -2.55
CA LYS A 141 11.33 -2.85 -2.71
C LYS A 141 10.98 -3.51 -4.04
N ILE A 142 9.70 -3.56 -4.41
CA ILE A 142 9.25 -4.17 -5.67
C ILE A 142 9.76 -3.37 -6.87
N ALA A 143 9.66 -2.05 -6.84
CA ALA A 143 10.16 -1.16 -7.90
C ALA A 143 11.65 -1.41 -8.15
N ARG A 144 12.46 -1.42 -7.07
CA ARG A 144 13.91 -1.68 -7.15
C ARG A 144 14.20 -3.04 -7.79
N LEU A 145 13.55 -4.11 -7.32
CA LEU A 145 13.75 -5.47 -7.85
C LEU A 145 13.40 -5.58 -9.34
N LEU A 146 12.40 -4.84 -9.80
CA LEU A 146 12.03 -4.80 -11.22
C LEU A 146 13.02 -3.98 -12.05
N GLU A 147 13.50 -2.85 -11.52
CA GLU A 147 14.47 -1.99 -12.20
C GLU A 147 15.85 -2.62 -12.38
N ASP A 148 16.35 -3.31 -11.35
CA ASP A 148 17.65 -3.98 -11.40
C ASP A 148 17.59 -5.38 -12.04
N GLY A 149 16.39 -5.85 -12.41
CA GLY A 149 16.14 -7.15 -13.03
C GLY A 149 16.25 -8.34 -12.07
N SER A 150 16.33 -8.11 -10.76
CA SER A 150 16.45 -9.18 -9.75
C SER A 150 15.11 -9.75 -9.26
N TYR A 151 13.96 -9.19 -9.68
CA TYR A 151 12.65 -9.70 -9.26
C TYR A 151 12.46 -11.19 -9.59
N PHE A 152 12.94 -11.65 -10.75
CA PHE A 152 12.88 -13.05 -11.18
C PHE A 152 14.24 -13.75 -11.20
N ARG A 153 15.29 -13.13 -10.64
CA ARG A 153 16.66 -13.67 -10.69
C ARG A 153 17.43 -13.31 -9.43
N ALA A 154 18.16 -14.26 -8.87
CA ALA A 154 19.10 -14.04 -7.78
C ALA A 154 20.54 -14.14 -8.28
N ALA A 155 21.46 -13.45 -7.59
CA ALA A 155 22.90 -13.60 -7.85
C ALA A 155 23.43 -14.98 -7.42
N ASN A 156 22.83 -15.54 -6.37
CA ASN A 156 23.05 -16.89 -5.87
C ASN A 156 21.73 -17.69 -5.98
N GLU A 157 21.47 -18.60 -5.04
CA GLU A 157 20.19 -19.29 -4.94
C GLU A 157 19.09 -18.36 -4.39
N GLY A 158 18.07 -18.09 -5.22
CA GLY A 158 16.85 -17.40 -4.84
C GLY A 158 15.68 -18.37 -4.68
N LYS A 159 14.60 -17.88 -4.05
CA LYS A 159 13.34 -18.64 -3.92
C LYS A 159 12.16 -17.80 -4.37
N TRP A 160 11.24 -18.42 -5.09
CA TRP A 160 10.00 -17.78 -5.56
C TRP A 160 8.79 -18.67 -5.32
N MET A 161 7.70 -18.08 -4.87
CA MET A 161 6.42 -18.77 -4.72
C MET A 161 5.49 -18.42 -5.89
N CYS A 162 4.90 -19.42 -6.53
CA CYS A 162 3.80 -19.20 -7.48
C CYS A 162 2.51 -18.90 -6.71
N LEU A 163 1.97 -17.68 -6.83
CA LEU A 163 0.74 -17.26 -6.16
C LEU A 163 -0.54 -17.87 -6.74
N ASN A 164 -0.44 -18.66 -7.83
CA ASN A 164 -1.57 -19.45 -8.32
C ASN A 164 -1.74 -20.77 -7.55
N CYS A 165 -0.64 -21.45 -7.22
CA CYS A 165 -0.69 -22.83 -6.72
C CYS A 165 0.21 -23.14 -5.52
N GLY A 166 0.96 -22.17 -5.01
CA GLY A 166 1.86 -22.33 -3.86
C GLY A 166 3.19 -23.04 -4.14
N HIS A 167 3.50 -23.39 -5.39
CA HIS A 167 4.79 -24.02 -5.71
C HIS A 167 5.95 -23.07 -5.37
N ILE A 168 6.87 -23.52 -4.52
CA ILE A 168 8.12 -22.80 -4.22
C ILE A 168 9.22 -23.37 -5.11
N HIS A 169 9.76 -22.52 -5.99
CA HIS A 169 10.93 -22.81 -6.79
C HIS A 169 12.18 -22.27 -6.11
N SER A 170 13.26 -23.07 -6.08
CA SER A 170 14.60 -22.63 -5.64
C SER A 170 15.56 -22.76 -6.82
N GLY A 171 16.39 -21.73 -7.06
CA GLY A 171 17.33 -21.70 -8.17
C GLY A 171 17.86 -20.30 -8.46
N GLU A 172 18.56 -20.11 -9.58
CA GLU A 172 19.07 -18.79 -9.97
C GLU A 172 17.97 -17.86 -10.53
N LYS A 173 16.89 -18.43 -11.08
CA LYS A 173 15.79 -17.69 -11.71
C LYS A 173 14.44 -18.36 -11.50
N ALA A 174 13.38 -17.56 -11.43
CA ALA A 174 12.02 -18.07 -11.51
C ALA A 174 11.77 -18.71 -12.90
N PRO A 175 11.04 -19.84 -12.99
CA PRO A 175 10.81 -20.51 -14.26
C PRO A 175 9.83 -19.72 -15.13
N ASP A 176 10.00 -19.77 -16.45
CA ASP A 176 9.10 -19.08 -17.40
C ASP A 176 7.66 -19.61 -17.33
N ILE A 177 7.52 -20.90 -17.01
CA ILE A 177 6.26 -21.59 -16.77
C ILE A 177 6.38 -22.37 -15.46
N CYS A 178 5.41 -22.21 -14.56
CA CYS A 178 5.36 -22.98 -13.32
C CYS A 178 5.32 -24.49 -13.63
N PRO A 179 6.26 -25.29 -13.08
CA PRO A 179 6.32 -26.73 -13.37
C PRO A 179 5.13 -27.50 -12.81
N LEU A 180 4.42 -26.92 -11.83
CA LEU A 180 3.24 -27.53 -11.21
C LEU A 180 1.94 -27.15 -11.94
N CYS A 181 1.56 -25.88 -11.92
CA CYS A 181 0.26 -25.43 -12.44
C CYS A 181 0.28 -24.92 -13.88
N ARG A 182 1.45 -24.90 -14.54
CA ARG A 182 1.63 -24.48 -15.94
C ARG A 182 1.23 -23.02 -16.26
N HIS A 183 1.06 -22.17 -15.25
CA HIS A 183 0.89 -20.73 -15.45
C HIS A 183 2.24 -20.02 -15.66
N GLU A 184 2.19 -18.85 -16.29
CA GLU A 184 3.34 -18.04 -16.64
C GLU A 184 4.11 -17.46 -15.44
N ARG A 185 5.36 -17.05 -15.70
CA ARG A 185 6.31 -16.52 -14.72
C ARG A 185 5.75 -15.39 -13.86
N GLY A 186 4.83 -14.60 -14.40
CA GLY A 186 4.18 -13.47 -13.72
C GLY A 186 3.50 -13.79 -12.40
N TYR A 187 3.12 -15.05 -12.18
CA TYR A 187 2.55 -15.51 -10.91
C TYR A 187 3.59 -15.72 -9.80
N PHE A 188 4.88 -15.73 -10.12
CA PHE A 188 5.94 -15.88 -9.13
C PHE A 188 6.20 -14.56 -8.41
N ILE A 189 6.31 -14.65 -7.09
CA ILE A 189 6.77 -13.59 -6.20
C ILE A 189 8.05 -14.05 -5.49
N PRO A 190 9.04 -13.17 -5.26
CA PRO A 190 10.14 -13.48 -4.35
C PRO A 190 9.61 -14.02 -3.02
N LEU A 191 10.19 -15.10 -2.50
CA LEU A 191 9.67 -15.78 -1.31
C LEU A 191 9.68 -14.84 -0.08
N SER A 192 10.65 -13.93 0.01
CA SER A 192 10.73 -12.90 1.06
C SER A 192 9.60 -11.86 1.01
N LEU A 193 8.81 -11.83 -0.06
CA LEU A 193 7.61 -11.00 -0.21
C LEU A 193 6.32 -11.85 -0.22
N ALA A 194 6.43 -13.18 -0.21
CA ALA A 194 5.29 -14.07 -0.32
C ALA A 194 4.44 -14.06 0.96
N PRO A 195 3.11 -13.93 0.85
CA PRO A 195 2.24 -13.94 2.02
C PRO A 195 2.23 -15.31 2.69
N TYR A 196 1.99 -15.33 4.01
CA TYR A 196 1.79 -16.55 4.81
C TYR A 196 2.97 -17.54 4.82
N THR A 197 4.18 -17.09 4.49
CA THR A 197 5.39 -17.92 4.50
C THR A 197 6.14 -17.88 5.83
N GLY A 198 6.00 -16.80 6.60
CA GLY A 198 6.57 -16.66 7.95
C GLY A 198 8.03 -17.14 8.07
N ALA A 199 8.39 -17.68 9.22
CA ALA A 199 9.72 -18.25 9.48
C ALA A 199 10.01 -19.58 8.75
N LEU A 200 9.12 -20.05 7.85
CA LEU A 200 9.37 -21.24 7.02
C LEU A 200 10.31 -20.91 5.84
N ALA A 201 10.41 -19.63 5.48
CA ALA A 201 11.45 -19.09 4.62
C ALA A 201 12.57 -18.54 5.52
N GLY A 202 13.62 -19.32 5.74
CA GLY A 202 14.66 -19.04 6.76
C GLY A 202 15.08 -17.58 6.86
N SER A 203 15.26 -17.14 8.11
CA SER A 203 15.72 -15.81 8.53
C SER A 203 16.82 -15.23 7.61
N GLU A 204 16.45 -14.31 6.73
CA GLU A 204 17.39 -13.28 6.30
C GLU A 204 17.68 -12.45 7.56
N LYS A 205 18.90 -12.54 8.09
CA LYS A 205 19.38 -11.53 9.03
C LYS A 205 19.43 -10.22 8.26
N GLU A 206 18.58 -9.28 8.63
CA GLU A 206 18.77 -7.88 8.28
C GLU A 206 20.01 -7.40 9.04
N ASP A 207 21.09 -7.09 8.31
CA ASP A 207 22.23 -6.32 8.80
C ASP A 207 21.91 -4.82 8.77
#